data_AF-A0AA41T3B5-F1
#
_entry.id   AF-A0AA41T3B5-F1
#
_cell.length_a   1.000
_cell.length_b   1.000
_cell.length_c   1.000
_cell.angle_alpha   90.00
_cell.angle_beta   90.00
_cell.angle_gamma   90.00
#
_symmetry.space_group_name_H-M   'P 1'
#
loop_
_entity.id
_entity.type
_entity.pdbx_description
1 polymer ?
#
loop_
_entity_poly.entity_id
_entity_poly.type
_entity_poly.pdbx_seq_one_letter_code
_entity_poly.pdbx_strand_id
1 'polypeptide(L)'
;MLSAPPHFHFGQTNRTPEFLRKFPAGKVPAFEGDDGFCVFESNAIAYYVSNEELRGSTAEAAAQVVQWVNFADSDIVPPASTYALAAEPKAKDRFAHLPKSAFVLDEFKHKYSNEDTFSVALPYFWEHFDKDGWSLWYAEYRFPEELTQTFMSCNLITGMFQRLDKLRKNAFASVILFGTNTSSSISGVWVFRGQELAFPLSPDWKVDYESYTWRKLDPGSEETQTLVREYFSWERTFQHVGKAFNQGKVFK
;
A
#
# COMPACT_ATOMS: atom_id res chain seq x y z
N MET A 1 -10.17 21.87 37.91
CA MET A 1 -10.87 21.19 36.79
C MET A 1 -9.82 20.90 35.74
N LEU A 2 -9.51 19.62 35.47
CA LEU A 2 -8.62 19.25 34.38
C LEU A 2 -9.35 19.57 33.06
N SER A 3 -8.85 20.54 32.29
CA SER A 3 -9.38 20.86 30.96
C SER A 3 -9.26 19.62 30.08
N ALA A 4 -10.29 19.29 29.30
CA ALA A 4 -10.18 18.22 28.32
C ALA A 4 -9.01 18.55 27.37
N PRO A 5 -8.08 17.60 27.12
CA PRO A 5 -6.96 17.87 26.23
C PRO A 5 -7.50 18.18 24.82
N PRO A 6 -6.85 19.09 24.06
CA PRO A 6 -7.22 19.33 22.66
C PRO A 6 -7.19 18.01 21.88
N HIS A 7 -8.06 17.88 20.87
CA HIS A 7 -8.12 16.70 20.01
C HIS A 7 -6.73 16.39 19.43
N PHE A 8 -6.06 15.37 19.98
CA PHE A 8 -4.76 14.92 19.52
C PHE A 8 -4.94 13.82 18.48
N HIS A 9 -4.46 14.07 17.27
CA HIS A 9 -4.42 13.09 16.19
C HIS A 9 -2.97 12.73 15.90
N PHE A 10 -2.55 11.53 16.29
CA PHE A 10 -1.20 11.03 16.02
C PHE A 10 -0.92 11.02 14.51
N GLY A 11 0.27 11.48 14.13
CA GLY A 11 0.68 11.67 12.73
C GLY A 11 0.23 13.00 12.11
N GLN A 12 -0.64 13.76 12.78
CA GLN A 12 -1.09 15.09 12.35
C GLN A 12 -0.68 16.16 13.37
N THR A 13 -1.22 16.09 14.58
CA THR A 13 -0.99 17.09 15.66
C THR A 13 0.49 17.17 16.04
N ASN A 14 1.19 16.04 16.19
CA ASN A 14 2.61 16.02 16.54
C ASN A 14 3.55 16.47 15.41
N ARG A 15 3.00 16.83 14.24
CA ARG A 15 3.75 17.36 13.10
C ARG A 15 3.47 18.85 12.82
N THR A 16 2.56 19.50 13.55
CA THR A 16 2.26 20.91 13.30
C THR A 16 3.39 21.82 13.83
N PRO A 17 3.58 23.02 13.25
CA PRO A 17 4.58 23.97 13.72
C PRO A 17 4.40 24.33 15.20
N GLU A 18 3.16 24.41 15.69
CA GLU A 18 2.84 24.77 17.06
C GLU A 18 3.32 23.68 18.04
N PHE A 19 3.14 22.41 17.68
CA PHE A 19 3.61 21.28 18.48
C PHE A 19 5.14 21.18 18.43
N LEU A 20 5.73 21.28 17.24
CA LEU A 20 7.19 21.17 17.06
C LEU A 20 7.96 22.31 17.74
N ARG A 21 7.33 23.49 17.89
CA ARG A 21 7.90 24.59 18.67
C ARG A 21 8.10 24.23 20.15
N LYS A 22 7.20 23.41 20.71
CA LYS A 22 7.26 22.93 22.11
C LYS A 22 8.05 21.63 22.24
N PHE A 23 7.93 20.75 21.25
CA PHE A 23 8.50 19.40 21.25
C PHE A 23 9.25 19.15 19.93
N PRO A 24 10.53 19.56 19.82
CA PRO A 24 11.28 19.53 18.56
C PRO A 24 11.43 18.13 17.96
N ALA A 25 11.40 17.09 18.79
CA ALA A 25 11.49 15.70 18.33
C ALA A 25 10.24 15.25 17.54
N GLY A 26 9.10 15.94 17.66
CA GLY A 26 7.83 15.53 17.03
C GLY A 26 7.33 14.14 17.48
N LYS A 27 7.89 13.61 18.56
CA LYS A 27 7.55 12.32 19.15
C LYS A 27 6.55 12.51 20.28
N VAL A 28 5.86 11.42 20.62
CA VAL A 28 5.06 11.30 21.83
C VAL A 28 5.54 10.09 22.63
N PRO A 29 5.42 10.09 23.97
CA PRO A 29 4.75 11.08 24.82
C PRO A 29 5.48 12.44 24.88
N ALA A 30 4.70 13.50 25.09
CA ALA A 30 5.14 14.88 25.26
C ALA A 30 4.30 15.53 26.36
N PHE A 31 4.92 16.30 27.24
CA PHE A 31 4.29 16.89 28.42
C PHE A 31 4.44 18.42 28.42
N GLU A 32 3.35 19.13 28.65
CA GLU A 32 3.33 20.57 28.92
C GLU A 32 2.57 20.79 30.23
N GLY A 33 3.24 21.39 31.22
CA GLY A 33 2.61 21.76 32.50
C GLY A 33 1.73 23.00 32.35
N ASP A 34 0.85 23.23 33.34
CA ASP A 34 -0.02 24.41 33.37
C ASP A 34 0.76 25.74 33.44
N ASP A 35 2.03 25.68 33.87
CA ASP A 35 2.99 26.79 33.92
C ASP A 35 3.76 26.99 32.60
N GLY A 36 3.48 26.17 31.59
CA GLY A 36 4.15 26.19 30.28
C GLY A 36 5.46 25.41 30.23
N PHE A 37 5.86 24.71 31.29
CA PHE A 37 7.05 23.87 31.29
C PHE A 37 6.87 22.66 30.35
N CYS A 38 7.76 22.51 29.36
CA CYS A 38 7.67 21.46 28.34
C CYS A 38 8.78 20.41 28.50
N VAL A 39 8.42 19.12 28.49
CA VAL A 39 9.35 17.98 28.49
C VAL A 39 8.93 16.96 27.44
N PHE A 40 9.90 16.45 26.69
CA PHE A 40 9.76 15.31 25.79
C PHE A 40 10.78 14.23 26.18
N GLU A 41 10.64 13.03 25.63
CA GLU A 41 11.24 11.76 26.10
C GLU A 41 10.51 11.17 27.32
N SER A 42 10.02 9.94 27.16
CA SER A 42 9.15 9.27 28.15
C SER A 42 9.78 9.17 29.53
N ASN A 43 11.07 8.84 29.61
CA ASN A 43 11.79 8.71 30.88
C ASN A 43 11.95 10.05 31.60
N ALA A 44 12.19 11.13 30.86
CA ALA A 44 12.29 12.48 31.42
C ALA A 44 10.94 12.98 31.94
N ILE A 45 9.85 12.71 31.21
CA ILE A 45 8.48 13.01 31.64
C ILE A 45 8.15 12.21 32.90
N ALA A 46 8.38 10.89 32.88
CA ALA A 46 8.13 10.01 34.02
C ALA A 46 8.91 10.46 35.26
N TYR A 47 10.18 10.82 35.10
CA TYR A 47 10.98 11.39 36.18
C TYR A 47 10.38 12.70 36.70
N TYR A 48 10.01 13.62 35.81
CA TYR A 48 9.45 14.93 36.19
C TYR A 48 8.15 14.82 36.99
N VAL A 49 7.24 13.91 36.61
CA VAL A 49 5.97 13.70 37.32
C VAL A 49 6.08 12.79 38.55
N SER A 50 7.23 12.14 38.76
CA SER A 50 7.49 11.28 39.92
C SER A 50 7.76 12.07 41.20
N ASN A 51 7.62 11.42 42.36
CA ASN A 51 8.06 11.96 43.65
C ASN A 51 9.50 11.50 43.98
N GLU A 52 10.03 11.91 45.13
CA GLU A 52 11.39 11.55 45.56
C GLU A 52 11.60 10.04 45.73
N GLU A 53 10.62 9.32 46.29
CA GLU A 53 10.71 7.87 46.49
C GLU A 53 10.82 7.10 45.16
N LEU A 54 10.04 7.49 44.15
CA LEU A 54 10.07 6.89 42.81
C LEU A 54 11.35 7.22 42.04
N ARG A 55 12.01 8.34 42.36
CA ARG A 55 13.29 8.74 41.76
C ARG A 55 14.50 8.11 42.47
N GLY A 56 14.30 7.62 43.69
CA GLY A 56 15.34 7.12 44.59
C GLY A 56 15.75 8.17 45.61
N SER A 57 15.45 7.91 46.88
CA SER A 57 15.71 8.83 48.00
C SER A 57 17.18 8.89 48.46
N THR A 58 18.05 8.04 47.93
CA THR A 58 19.50 8.10 48.14
C THR A 58 20.24 8.07 46.81
N ALA A 59 21.52 8.46 46.81
CA ALA A 59 22.33 8.45 45.59
C ALA A 59 22.45 7.05 44.99
N GLU A 60 22.58 6.02 45.84
CA GLU A 60 22.64 4.62 45.42
C GLU A 60 21.31 4.15 44.82
N ALA A 61 20.18 4.50 45.46
CA ALA A 61 18.86 4.15 44.95
C ALA A 61 18.59 4.85 43.61
N ALA A 62 18.90 6.13 43.49
CA ALA A 62 18.75 6.88 42.23
C ALA A 62 19.63 6.31 41.11
N ALA A 63 20.87 5.90 41.43
CA ALA A 63 21.75 5.23 40.47
C ALA A 63 21.16 3.87 40.01
N GLN A 64 20.55 3.11 40.93
CA GLN A 64 19.88 1.86 40.59
C GLN A 64 18.61 2.09 39.74
N VAL A 65 17.84 3.15 40.00
CA VAL A 65 16.70 3.52 39.15
C VAL A 65 17.17 3.80 37.72
N VAL A 66 18.21 4.62 37.55
CA VAL A 66 18.79 4.90 36.21
C VAL A 66 19.31 3.63 35.55
N GLN A 67 19.97 2.73 36.30
CA GLN A 67 20.45 1.45 35.79
C GLN A 67 19.32 0.62 35.18
N TRP A 68 18.20 0.49 35.89
CA TRP A 68 17.06 -0.32 35.41
C TRP A 68 16.30 0.32 34.27
N VAL A 69 16.19 1.66 34.24
CA VAL A 69 15.63 2.39 33.09
C VAL A 69 16.47 2.12 31.83
N ASN A 70 17.80 2.25 31.94
CA ASN A 70 18.68 2.02 30.80
C ASN A 70 18.69 0.55 30.35
N PHE A 71 18.64 -0.40 31.29
CA PHE A 71 18.52 -1.82 30.97
C PHE A 71 17.23 -2.12 30.22
N ALA A 72 16.10 -1.55 30.64
CA ALA A 72 14.83 -1.73 29.93
C ALA A 72 14.92 -1.23 28.48
N ASP A 73 15.45 -0.02 28.27
CA ASP A 73 15.55 0.59 26.94
C ASP A 73 16.52 -0.14 26.00
N SER A 74 17.62 -0.66 26.53
CA SER A 74 18.68 -1.28 25.71
C SER A 74 18.54 -2.80 25.55
N ASP A 75 18.10 -3.52 26.57
CA ASP A 75 18.07 -4.99 26.57
C ASP A 75 16.66 -5.58 26.44
N ILE A 76 15.61 -4.86 26.87
CA ILE A 76 14.23 -5.39 26.86
C ILE A 76 13.46 -4.87 25.65
N VAL A 77 13.47 -3.56 25.41
CA VAL A 77 12.64 -2.94 24.36
C VAL A 77 12.98 -3.46 22.96
N PRO A 78 14.25 -3.63 22.53
CA PRO A 78 14.56 -4.13 21.20
C PRO A 78 14.03 -5.55 20.92
N PRO A 79 14.29 -6.58 21.76
CA PRO A 79 13.73 -7.90 21.52
C PRO A 79 12.21 -7.91 21.67
N ALA A 80 11.64 -7.22 22.67
CA ALA A 80 10.19 -7.16 22.85
C ALA A 80 9.48 -6.56 21.63
N SER A 81 10.03 -5.50 21.03
CA SER A 81 9.53 -4.89 19.79
C SER A 81 9.60 -5.86 18.63
N THR A 82 10.70 -6.62 18.52
CA THR A 82 10.86 -7.66 17.49
C THR A 82 9.78 -8.74 17.60
N TYR A 83 9.52 -9.24 18.81
CA TYR A 83 8.46 -10.21 19.06
C TYR A 83 7.07 -9.63 18.81
N ALA A 84 6.81 -8.38 19.22
CA ALA A 84 5.53 -7.71 19.01
C ALA A 84 5.24 -7.54 17.51
N LEU A 85 6.21 -7.06 16.73
CA LEU A 85 6.10 -6.93 15.27
C LEU A 85 5.90 -8.28 14.58
N ALA A 86 6.53 -9.36 15.09
CA ALA A 86 6.32 -10.71 14.57
C ALA A 86 4.94 -11.29 14.94
N ALA A 87 4.37 -10.87 16.07
CA ALA A 87 3.08 -11.31 16.58
C ALA A 87 1.89 -10.52 16.03
N GLU A 88 2.13 -9.39 15.35
CA GLU A 88 1.06 -8.68 14.64
C GLU A 88 0.32 -9.67 13.72
N PRO A 89 -1.01 -9.80 13.84
CA PRO A 89 -1.77 -10.73 13.03
C PRO A 89 -1.51 -10.40 11.56
N LYS A 90 -0.79 -11.29 10.85
CA LYS A 90 -0.66 -11.20 9.40
C LYS A 90 -2.07 -11.04 8.84
N ALA A 91 -2.32 -9.93 8.16
CA ALA A 91 -3.63 -9.61 7.62
C ALA A 91 -4.21 -10.87 6.97
N LYS A 92 -5.38 -11.33 7.46
CA LYS A 92 -6.01 -12.56 6.97
C LYS A 92 -6.03 -12.49 5.44
N ASP A 93 -5.37 -13.45 4.79
CA ASP A 93 -5.38 -13.51 3.34
C ASP A 93 -6.84 -13.71 2.90
N ARG A 94 -7.40 -12.68 2.28
CA ARG A 94 -8.82 -12.62 1.91
C ARG A 94 -9.15 -13.69 0.85
N PHE A 95 -8.13 -14.24 0.18
CA PHE A 95 -8.24 -15.30 -0.81
C PHE A 95 -7.95 -16.70 -0.22
N ALA A 96 -7.70 -16.84 1.08
CA ALA A 96 -7.39 -18.14 1.72
C ALA A 96 -8.53 -19.17 1.66
N HIS A 97 -9.77 -18.74 1.39
CA HIS A 97 -10.91 -19.62 1.18
C HIS A 97 -10.89 -20.30 -0.20
N LEU A 98 -10.07 -19.81 -1.13
CA LEU A 98 -9.94 -20.37 -2.47
C LEU A 98 -8.94 -21.54 -2.45
N PRO A 99 -9.16 -22.58 -3.26
CA PRO A 99 -8.26 -23.73 -3.34
C PRO A 99 -6.86 -23.30 -3.78
N LYS A 100 -5.81 -24.10 -3.51
CA LYS A 100 -4.48 -23.78 -4.03
C LYS A 100 -4.51 -23.83 -5.56
N SER A 101 -4.09 -22.73 -6.20
CA SER A 101 -4.00 -22.65 -7.66
C SER A 101 -2.69 -23.28 -8.14
N ALA A 102 -2.71 -23.91 -9.31
CA ALA A 102 -1.50 -24.38 -9.98
C ALA A 102 -0.66 -23.20 -10.54
N PHE A 103 -1.30 -22.07 -10.81
CA PHE A 103 -0.65 -20.88 -11.34
C PHE A 103 0.05 -20.08 -10.23
N VAL A 104 1.38 -19.96 -10.33
CA VAL A 104 2.21 -19.16 -9.41
C VAL A 104 2.45 -17.78 -10.02
N LEU A 105 1.69 -16.79 -9.54
CA LEU A 105 1.74 -15.42 -10.09
C LEU A 105 3.13 -14.77 -9.95
N ASP A 106 3.83 -15.01 -8.84
CA ASP A 106 5.16 -14.43 -8.60
C ASP A 106 6.20 -14.92 -9.61
N GLU A 107 6.11 -16.18 -10.04
CA GLU A 107 6.98 -16.74 -11.07
C GLU A 107 6.67 -16.12 -12.44
N PHE A 108 5.39 -15.96 -12.77
CA PHE A 108 4.98 -15.23 -13.97
C PHE A 108 5.50 -13.79 -13.96
N LYS A 109 5.38 -13.06 -12.85
CA LYS A 109 5.87 -11.68 -12.72
C LYS A 109 7.38 -11.57 -12.90
N HIS A 110 8.12 -12.55 -12.38
CA HIS A 110 9.56 -12.64 -12.56
C HIS A 110 9.91 -12.82 -14.03
N LYS A 111 9.31 -13.80 -14.71
CA LYS A 111 9.48 -14.05 -16.15
C LYS A 111 9.09 -12.84 -16.99
N TYR A 112 7.95 -12.21 -16.70
CA TYR A 112 7.46 -11.00 -17.38
C TYR A 112 8.42 -9.82 -17.26
N SER A 113 9.15 -9.70 -16.15
CA SER A 113 10.05 -8.56 -15.92
C SER A 113 11.46 -8.77 -16.46
N ASN A 114 11.89 -10.02 -16.56
CA ASN A 114 13.29 -10.37 -16.81
C ASN A 114 13.52 -11.05 -18.17
N GLU A 115 12.47 -11.58 -18.79
CA GLU A 115 12.53 -12.31 -20.07
C GLU A 115 11.65 -11.63 -21.12
N ASP A 116 11.73 -12.11 -22.37
CA ASP A 116 10.96 -11.56 -23.47
C ASP A 116 9.46 -11.87 -23.31
N THR A 117 8.63 -10.83 -23.27
CA THR A 117 7.20 -10.98 -23.01
C THR A 117 6.49 -11.77 -24.09
N PHE A 118 6.89 -11.60 -25.35
CA PHE A 118 6.19 -12.19 -26.50
C PHE A 118 6.48 -13.69 -26.65
N SER A 119 7.74 -14.07 -26.55
CA SER A 119 8.21 -15.43 -26.79
C SER A 119 8.27 -16.29 -25.53
N VAL A 120 8.35 -15.71 -24.34
CA VAL A 120 8.47 -16.46 -23.09
C VAL A 120 7.32 -16.20 -22.13
N ALA A 121 7.09 -14.95 -21.70
CA ALA A 121 6.14 -14.69 -20.62
C ALA A 121 4.69 -14.99 -21.01
N LEU A 122 4.28 -14.64 -22.24
CA LEU A 122 2.92 -14.91 -22.73
C LEU A 122 2.63 -16.41 -22.94
N PRO A 123 3.50 -17.21 -23.62
CA PRO A 123 3.32 -18.65 -23.66
C PRO A 123 3.27 -19.29 -22.27
N TYR A 124 4.18 -18.88 -21.37
CA TYR A 124 4.20 -19.37 -19.99
C TYR A 124 2.90 -19.05 -19.26
N PHE A 125 2.39 -17.82 -19.42
CA PHE A 125 1.11 -17.40 -18.87
C PHE A 125 0.00 -18.34 -19.31
N TRP A 126 -0.20 -18.53 -20.62
CA TRP A 126 -1.30 -19.35 -21.13
C TRP A 126 -1.17 -20.85 -20.84
N GLU A 127 0.05 -21.37 -20.78
CA GLU A 127 0.30 -22.78 -20.43
C GLU A 127 -0.03 -23.07 -18.95
N HIS A 128 0.27 -22.13 -18.06
CA HIS A 128 0.11 -22.31 -16.62
C HIS A 128 -1.14 -21.63 -16.06
N PHE A 129 -1.89 -20.87 -16.88
CA PHE A 129 -3.04 -20.09 -16.42
C PHE A 129 -4.15 -21.01 -15.94
N ASP A 130 -4.41 -20.94 -14.63
CA ASP A 130 -5.50 -21.66 -14.00
C ASP A 130 -6.79 -20.85 -14.12
N LYS A 131 -7.61 -21.17 -15.12
CA LYS A 131 -8.89 -20.51 -15.42
C LYS A 131 -9.93 -20.63 -14.29
N ASP A 132 -9.82 -21.64 -13.42
CA ASP A 132 -10.75 -21.86 -12.32
C ASP A 132 -10.28 -21.07 -11.08
N GLY A 133 -8.96 -20.92 -10.92
CA GLY A 133 -8.34 -20.12 -9.88
C GLY A 133 -8.20 -18.62 -10.20
N TRP A 134 -8.13 -18.22 -11.45
CA TRP A 134 -7.83 -16.83 -11.81
C TRP A 134 -8.80 -16.32 -12.86
N SER A 135 -9.07 -15.01 -12.79
CA SER A 135 -9.92 -14.34 -13.75
C SER A 135 -9.22 -13.13 -14.37
N LEU A 136 -9.55 -12.91 -15.64
CA LEU A 136 -9.08 -11.78 -16.44
C LEU A 136 -10.18 -10.73 -16.49
N TRP A 137 -9.78 -9.46 -16.34
CA TRP A 137 -10.70 -8.33 -16.36
C TRP A 137 -10.14 -7.21 -17.22
N TYR A 138 -10.95 -6.74 -18.15
CA TYR A 138 -10.68 -5.51 -18.87
C TYR A 138 -11.24 -4.34 -18.06
N ALA A 139 -10.39 -3.34 -17.83
CA ALA A 139 -10.75 -2.11 -17.15
C ALA A 139 -10.62 -0.92 -18.09
N GLU A 140 -11.60 -0.03 -18.09
CA GLU A 140 -11.58 1.21 -18.87
C GLU A 140 -12.10 2.38 -18.04
N TYR A 141 -11.39 3.49 -18.05
CA TYR A 141 -11.72 4.66 -17.24
C TYR A 141 -12.99 5.34 -17.76
N ARG A 142 -13.95 5.57 -16.86
CA ARG A 142 -15.29 6.07 -17.19
C ARG A 142 -15.33 7.56 -17.54
N PHE A 143 -14.36 8.34 -17.07
CA PHE A 143 -14.38 9.82 -17.13
C PHE A 143 -13.19 10.38 -17.92
N PRO A 144 -12.99 10.01 -19.20
CA PRO A 144 -11.83 10.46 -19.98
C PRO A 144 -11.71 11.99 -20.09
N GLU A 145 -12.81 12.73 -19.94
CA GLU A 145 -12.86 14.19 -19.87
C GLU A 145 -12.05 14.80 -18.71
N GLU A 146 -11.87 14.06 -17.60
CA GLU A 146 -11.03 14.51 -16.47
C GLU A 146 -9.53 14.39 -16.78
N LEU A 147 -9.16 13.60 -17.80
CA LEU A 147 -7.78 13.31 -18.19
C LEU A 147 -7.20 14.42 -19.09
N THR A 148 -7.03 15.61 -18.51
CA THR A 148 -6.56 16.81 -19.23
C THR A 148 -5.05 16.78 -19.51
N GLN A 149 -4.25 16.25 -18.59
CA GLN A 149 -2.79 16.21 -18.68
C GLN A 149 -2.26 14.79 -18.46
N THR A 150 -1.47 14.31 -19.42
CA THR A 150 -0.94 12.94 -19.44
C THR A 150 -0.13 12.58 -18.19
N PHE A 151 0.64 13.51 -17.62
CA PHE A 151 1.39 13.26 -16.38
C PHE A 151 0.47 13.13 -15.17
N MET A 152 -0.63 13.89 -15.10
CA MET A 152 -1.61 13.79 -14.01
C MET A 152 -2.34 12.45 -14.08
N SER A 153 -2.70 12.01 -15.29
CA SER A 153 -3.29 10.70 -15.52
C SER A 153 -2.36 9.55 -15.09
N CYS A 154 -1.06 9.68 -15.34
CA CYS A 154 -0.08 8.70 -14.85
C CYS A 154 0.08 8.69 -13.33
N ASN A 155 0.00 9.85 -12.70
CA ASN A 155 0.00 9.97 -11.23
C ASN A 155 -1.26 9.36 -10.62
N LEU A 156 -2.41 9.47 -11.30
CA LEU A 156 -3.67 8.84 -10.89
C LEU A 156 -3.53 7.31 -10.87
N ILE A 157 -3.03 6.72 -11.95
CA ILE A 157 -2.78 5.26 -12.03
C ILE A 157 -1.80 4.81 -10.93
N THR A 158 -0.71 5.56 -10.75
CA THR A 158 0.30 5.24 -9.73
C THR A 158 -0.27 5.34 -8.31
N GLY A 159 -1.09 6.36 -8.04
CA GLY A 159 -1.76 6.53 -6.75
C GLY A 159 -2.74 5.38 -6.44
N MET A 160 -3.48 4.90 -7.45
CA MET A 160 -4.33 3.71 -7.33
C MET A 160 -3.48 2.48 -6.97
N PHE A 161 -2.35 2.26 -7.66
CA PHE A 161 -1.47 1.11 -7.36
C PHE A 161 -0.92 1.13 -5.93
N GLN A 162 -0.56 2.31 -5.42
CA GLN A 162 -0.09 2.46 -4.02
C GLN A 162 -1.18 2.07 -3.01
N ARG A 163 -2.44 2.46 -3.26
CA ARG A 163 -3.58 2.07 -2.40
C ARG A 163 -3.85 0.56 -2.47
N LEU A 164 -3.54 -0.06 -3.61
CA LEU A 164 -3.69 -1.49 -3.85
C LEU A 164 -2.46 -2.31 -3.47
N ASP A 165 -1.42 -1.76 -2.83
CA ASP A 165 -0.16 -2.48 -2.55
C ASP A 165 -0.38 -3.82 -1.82
N LYS A 166 -1.35 -3.89 -0.90
CA LYS A 166 -1.71 -5.15 -0.20
C LYS A 166 -2.31 -6.22 -1.14
N LEU A 167 -2.93 -5.81 -2.24
CA LEU A 167 -3.54 -6.69 -3.24
C LEU A 167 -2.50 -7.25 -4.23
N ARG A 168 -1.31 -6.63 -4.34
CA ARG A 168 -0.29 -7.02 -5.34
C ARG A 168 0.09 -8.50 -5.27
N LYS A 169 0.05 -9.14 -4.10
CA LYS A 169 0.38 -10.58 -3.96
C LYS A 169 -0.57 -11.49 -4.74
N ASN A 170 -1.83 -11.07 -4.89
CA ASN A 170 -2.91 -11.86 -5.47
C ASN A 170 -3.50 -11.22 -6.74
N ALA A 171 -2.76 -10.28 -7.34
CA ALA A 171 -3.19 -9.58 -8.54
C ALA A 171 -2.01 -9.08 -9.36
N PHE A 172 -2.25 -8.95 -10.67
CA PHE A 172 -1.32 -8.35 -11.62
C PHE A 172 -2.12 -7.52 -12.61
N ALA A 173 -1.58 -6.41 -13.10
CA ALA A 173 -2.23 -5.68 -14.17
C ALA A 173 -1.23 -4.97 -15.08
N SER A 174 -1.65 -4.78 -16.32
CA SER A 174 -1.00 -3.86 -17.25
C SER A 174 -2.01 -2.80 -17.66
N VAL A 175 -1.79 -1.57 -17.18
CA VAL A 175 -2.64 -0.41 -17.42
C VAL A 175 -1.89 0.56 -18.31
N ILE A 176 -2.54 1.04 -19.36
CA ILE A 176 -1.94 1.91 -20.35
C ILE A 176 -2.74 3.21 -20.42
N LEU A 177 -2.01 4.30 -20.43
CA LEU A 177 -2.48 5.61 -20.83
C LEU A 177 -2.33 5.74 -22.35
N PHE A 178 -3.44 6.06 -23.01
CA PHE A 178 -3.53 6.32 -24.44
C PHE A 178 -3.81 7.78 -24.73
N GLY A 179 -3.44 8.23 -25.92
CA GLY A 179 -3.75 9.55 -26.46
C GLY A 179 -2.73 10.63 -26.09
N THR A 180 -3.15 11.88 -26.19
CA THR A 180 -2.34 13.07 -25.89
C THR A 180 -3.02 13.91 -24.81
N ASN A 181 -2.37 15.00 -24.39
CA ASN A 181 -3.02 16.00 -23.54
C ASN A 181 -4.39 16.39 -24.15
N THR A 182 -5.38 16.60 -23.29
CA THR A 182 -6.80 16.88 -23.59
C THR A 182 -7.60 15.81 -24.34
N SER A 183 -6.98 14.73 -24.82
CA SER A 183 -7.68 13.57 -25.41
C SER A 183 -7.05 12.26 -24.95
N SER A 184 -6.98 12.08 -23.64
CA SER A 184 -6.43 10.86 -23.03
C SER A 184 -7.50 9.78 -22.82
N SER A 185 -7.08 8.53 -22.67
CA SER A 185 -7.91 7.42 -22.21
C SER A 185 -7.04 6.48 -21.37
N ILE A 186 -7.63 5.83 -20.38
CA ILE A 186 -6.93 4.81 -19.58
C ILE A 186 -7.69 3.51 -19.72
N SER A 187 -6.99 2.46 -20.09
CA SER A 187 -7.51 1.11 -20.09
C SER A 187 -6.43 0.12 -19.70
N GLY A 188 -6.82 -1.07 -19.25
CA GLY A 188 -5.86 -2.05 -18.80
C GLY A 188 -6.46 -3.44 -18.65
N VAL A 189 -5.58 -4.43 -18.68
CA VAL A 189 -5.94 -5.82 -18.39
C VAL A 189 -5.44 -6.18 -17.01
N TRP A 190 -6.36 -6.67 -16.18
CA TRP A 190 -6.13 -7.07 -14.79
C TRP A 190 -6.33 -8.57 -14.64
N VAL A 191 -5.51 -9.17 -13.78
CA VAL A 191 -5.54 -10.57 -13.39
C VAL A 191 -5.78 -10.60 -11.89
N PHE A 192 -6.87 -11.21 -11.45
CA PHE A 192 -7.21 -11.34 -10.04
C PHE A 192 -7.35 -12.79 -9.63
N ARG A 193 -6.93 -13.10 -8.40
CA ARG A 193 -7.20 -14.42 -7.81
C ARG A 193 -8.70 -14.55 -7.52
N GLY A 194 -9.30 -15.63 -8.01
CA GLY A 194 -10.73 -15.91 -7.88
C GLY A 194 -11.52 -15.51 -9.11
N GLN A 195 -12.84 -15.73 -9.05
CA GLN A 195 -13.75 -15.53 -10.18
C GLN A 195 -14.49 -14.18 -10.14
N GLU A 196 -14.35 -13.45 -9.05
CA GLU A 196 -14.96 -12.14 -8.82
C GLU A 196 -13.89 -11.04 -8.79
N LEU A 197 -14.31 -9.78 -8.92
CA LEU A 197 -13.42 -8.65 -8.71
C LEU A 197 -12.86 -8.66 -7.29
N ALA A 198 -11.59 -8.31 -7.13
CA ALA A 198 -10.96 -8.23 -5.82
C ALA A 198 -11.44 -7.02 -5.00
N PHE A 199 -11.84 -5.93 -5.65
CA PHE A 199 -12.16 -4.64 -4.98
C PHE A 199 -13.28 -4.73 -3.93
N PRO A 200 -14.40 -5.44 -4.16
CA PRO A 200 -15.47 -5.56 -3.18
C PRO A 200 -15.06 -6.23 -1.86
N LEU A 201 -13.98 -7.02 -1.86
CA LEU A 201 -13.48 -7.76 -0.70
C LEU A 201 -12.89 -6.87 0.40
N SER A 202 -12.60 -5.60 0.10
CA SER A 202 -12.01 -4.66 1.06
C SER A 202 -12.53 -3.25 0.86
N PRO A 203 -12.98 -2.55 1.92
CA PRO A 203 -13.32 -1.14 1.80
C PRO A 203 -12.13 -0.30 1.32
N ASP A 204 -10.91 -0.63 1.73
CA ASP A 204 -9.67 0.07 1.32
C ASP A 204 -9.42 0.06 -0.20
N TRP A 205 -9.97 -0.92 -0.92
CA TRP A 205 -9.75 -1.08 -2.37
C TRP A 205 -10.88 -0.48 -3.20
N LYS A 206 -11.96 -0.02 -2.55
CA LYS A 206 -13.16 0.51 -3.23
C LYS A 206 -13.03 1.96 -3.69
N VAL A 207 -11.94 2.64 -3.36
CA VAL A 207 -11.81 4.08 -3.57
C VAL A 207 -11.83 4.47 -5.05
N ASP A 208 -11.06 3.78 -5.90
CA ASP A 208 -10.88 4.18 -7.30
C ASP A 208 -11.58 3.27 -8.30
N TYR A 209 -11.93 2.04 -7.92
CA TYR A 209 -12.45 1.06 -8.88
C TYR A 209 -13.79 1.49 -9.51
N GLU A 210 -14.58 2.34 -8.84
CA GLU A 210 -15.85 2.85 -9.36
C GLU A 210 -15.67 3.79 -10.56
N SER A 211 -14.51 4.46 -10.64
CA SER A 211 -14.14 5.29 -11.78
C SER A 211 -13.77 4.48 -13.03
N TYR A 212 -13.71 3.15 -12.93
CA TYR A 212 -13.46 2.24 -14.04
C TYR A 212 -14.68 1.38 -14.34
N THR A 213 -14.89 1.06 -15.62
CA THR A 213 -15.73 -0.07 -16.02
C THR A 213 -14.91 -1.34 -15.89
N TRP A 214 -15.55 -2.45 -15.54
CA TRP A 214 -14.89 -3.74 -15.39
C TRP A 214 -15.66 -4.78 -16.18
N ARG A 215 -15.01 -5.42 -17.14
CA ARG A 215 -15.58 -6.50 -17.94
C ARG A 215 -14.76 -7.76 -17.73
N LYS A 216 -15.38 -8.80 -17.19
CA LYS A 216 -14.74 -10.12 -17.09
C LYS A 216 -14.49 -10.65 -18.50
N LEU A 217 -13.27 -11.09 -18.74
CA LEU A 217 -12.83 -11.64 -20.02
C LEU A 217 -12.86 -13.16 -19.97
N ASP A 218 -13.20 -13.79 -21.09
CA ASP A 218 -13.15 -15.25 -21.24
C ASP A 218 -11.75 -15.66 -21.75
N PRO A 219 -10.93 -16.37 -20.95
CA PRO A 219 -9.60 -16.82 -21.33
C PRO A 219 -9.56 -17.63 -22.65
N GLY A 220 -10.66 -18.30 -23.02
CA GLY A 220 -10.75 -19.09 -24.25
C GLY A 220 -11.01 -18.27 -25.51
N SER A 221 -11.38 -17.00 -25.40
CA SER A 221 -11.75 -16.16 -26.54
C SER A 221 -10.55 -15.54 -27.25
N GLU A 222 -10.60 -15.47 -28.59
CA GLU A 222 -9.57 -14.81 -29.40
C GLU A 222 -9.43 -13.31 -29.06
N GLU A 223 -10.54 -12.65 -28.69
CA GLU A 223 -10.54 -11.26 -28.21
C GLU A 223 -9.65 -11.14 -26.97
N THR A 224 -9.83 -12.01 -25.98
CA THR A 224 -9.08 -11.96 -24.72
C THR A 224 -7.60 -12.29 -24.95
N GLN A 225 -7.29 -13.27 -25.78
CA GLN A 225 -5.90 -13.57 -26.14
C GLN A 225 -5.22 -12.39 -26.84
N THR A 226 -5.96 -11.70 -27.70
CA THR A 226 -5.47 -10.49 -28.39
C THR A 226 -5.26 -9.34 -27.41
N LEU A 227 -6.24 -9.07 -26.54
CA LEU A 227 -6.14 -8.01 -25.51
C LEU A 227 -4.98 -8.29 -24.56
N VAL A 228 -4.90 -9.49 -23.97
CA VAL A 228 -3.79 -9.85 -23.07
C VAL A 228 -2.47 -9.67 -23.77
N ARG A 229 -2.32 -10.17 -25.01
CA ARG A 229 -1.09 -9.99 -25.79
C ARG A 229 -0.74 -8.51 -25.95
N GLU A 230 -1.66 -7.69 -26.47
CA GLU A 230 -1.42 -6.25 -26.73
C GLU A 230 -1.09 -5.47 -25.46
N TYR A 231 -1.84 -5.69 -24.37
CA TYR A 231 -1.59 -4.99 -23.11
C TYR A 231 -0.34 -5.47 -22.39
N PHE A 232 0.07 -6.73 -22.57
CA PHE A 232 1.24 -7.28 -21.87
C PHE A 232 2.53 -6.99 -22.66
N SER A 233 2.52 -7.06 -23.99
CA SER A 233 3.70 -6.71 -24.78
C SER A 233 3.88 -5.20 -24.99
N TRP A 234 2.82 -4.40 -24.81
CA TRP A 234 2.79 -2.99 -25.21
C TRP A 234 3.09 -2.75 -26.70
N GLU A 235 2.91 -3.79 -27.51
CA GLU A 235 3.21 -3.78 -28.94
C GLU A 235 1.92 -3.94 -29.76
N ARG A 236 1.88 -3.26 -30.90
CA ARG A 236 0.75 -3.08 -31.86
C ARG A 236 -0.06 -1.80 -31.68
N THR A 237 -0.91 -1.53 -32.68
CA THR A 237 -1.64 -0.29 -32.92
C THR A 237 -2.90 -0.09 -32.07
N PHE A 238 -3.14 -0.92 -31.04
CA PHE A 238 -4.30 -0.86 -30.12
C PHE A 238 -5.60 -0.44 -30.83
N GLN A 239 -5.94 -1.15 -31.93
CA GLN A 239 -6.99 -0.72 -32.85
C GLN A 239 -8.36 -0.59 -32.17
N HIS A 240 -8.58 -1.34 -31.10
CA HIS A 240 -9.80 -1.30 -30.29
C HIS A 240 -9.95 -0.03 -29.45
N VAL A 241 -8.85 0.65 -29.09
CA VAL A 241 -8.87 1.92 -28.33
C VAL A 241 -8.94 3.12 -29.29
N GLY A 242 -8.41 2.99 -30.50
CA GLY A 242 -8.39 4.06 -31.50
C GLY A 242 -7.52 5.27 -31.13
N LYS A 243 -6.71 5.17 -30.06
CA LYS A 243 -5.79 6.20 -29.58
C LYS A 243 -4.36 5.65 -29.53
N ALA A 244 -3.38 6.51 -29.80
CA ALA A 244 -1.97 6.13 -29.77
C ALA A 244 -1.52 5.75 -28.34
N PHE A 245 -0.64 4.75 -28.24
CA PHE A 245 0.04 4.43 -26.98
C PHE A 245 0.82 5.64 -26.47
N ASN A 246 0.70 5.96 -25.18
CA ASN A 246 1.47 7.02 -24.54
C ASN A 246 2.40 6.44 -23.47
N GLN A 247 1.85 5.86 -22.40
CA GLN A 247 2.61 5.30 -21.28
C GLN A 247 1.96 4.05 -20.71
N GLY A 248 2.77 3.02 -20.47
CA GLY A 248 2.37 1.79 -19.78
C GLY A 248 2.78 1.79 -18.30
N LYS A 249 1.93 1.23 -17.45
CA LYS A 249 2.16 1.02 -16.01
C LYS A 249 1.77 -0.40 -15.64
N VAL A 250 2.72 -1.12 -15.03
CA VAL A 250 2.49 -2.49 -14.55
C VAL A 250 2.22 -2.47 -13.05
N PHE A 251 1.14 -3.12 -12.63
CA PHE A 251 0.85 -3.44 -11.25
C PHE A 251 1.39 -4.83 -10.94
N LYS A 252 2.44 -4.92 -10.13
CA LYS A 252 3.09 -6.17 -9.74
C LYS A 252 3.57 -6.13 -8.29
#